data_AF-A0A495QIQ5-F1
#
_entry.id   AF-A0A495QIQ5-F1
#
_cell.length_a   1.000
_cell.length_b   1.000
_cell.length_c   1.000
_cell.angle_alpha   90.00
_cell.angle_beta   90.00
_cell.angle_gamma   90.00
#
_symmetry.space_group_name_H-M   'P 1'
#
loop_
_entity.id
_entity.type
_entity.pdbx_description
1 polymer ?
#
loop_
_entity_poly.entity_id
_entity_poly.type
_entity_poly.pdbx_seq_one_letter_code
_entity_poly.pdbx_strand_id
1 'polypeptide(L)'
;MFDVGLGEMAVLVVLALVIFGDKLPQVAGQAGRMLRQFREMANSAKADLQEGLGPEFKDFDIADLNPKTFVRKHLFEDDDPLNGKGGLFDDEPSFATTTSRAKSQLANGERPPFDPEAT
;
A
#
# COMPACT_ATOMS: atom_id res chain seq x y z
N MET A 1 -7.47 5.38 23.56
CA MET A 1 -6.31 6.23 23.91
C MET A 1 -5.42 5.40 24.81
N PHE A 2 -4.19 5.09 24.38
CA PHE A 2 -3.22 4.39 25.22
C PHE A 2 -2.44 5.45 25.99
N ASP A 3 -2.83 5.67 27.24
CA ASP A 3 -2.05 6.51 28.16
C ASP A 3 -0.99 5.60 28.80
N VAL A 4 0.21 5.61 28.24
CA VAL A 4 1.34 4.78 28.70
C VAL A 4 2.31 5.69 29.42
N GLY A 5 2.26 5.67 30.75
CA GLY A 5 3.19 6.37 31.61
C GLY A 5 4.47 5.57 31.87
N LEU A 6 5.38 6.19 32.65
CA LEU A 6 6.64 5.53 33.06
C LEU A 6 6.39 4.25 33.87
N GLY A 7 5.30 4.19 34.66
CA GLY A 7 4.94 3.01 35.44
C GLY A 7 4.51 1.84 34.56
N GLU A 8 3.66 2.09 33.56
CA GLU A 8 3.20 1.11 32.59
C GLU A 8 4.37 0.58 31.73
N MET A 9 5.32 1.45 31.36
CA MET A 9 6.55 1.03 30.68
C MET A 9 7.39 0.07 31.53
N ALA A 10 7.51 0.31 32.83
CA ALA A 10 8.22 -0.60 33.74
C ALA A 10 7.53 -1.97 33.79
N VAL A 11 6.20 -2.00 33.84
CA VAL A 11 5.42 -3.25 33.80
C VAL A 11 5.67 -4.02 32.50
N LEU A 12 5.71 -3.34 31.35
CA LEU A 12 6.01 -3.98 30.07
C LEU A 12 7.42 -4.56 30.00
N VAL A 13 8.42 -3.87 30.57
CA VAL A 13 9.80 -4.38 30.65
C VAL A 13 9.86 -5.63 31.53
N VAL A 14 9.21 -5.61 32.69
CA VAL A 14 9.13 -6.78 33.57
C VAL A 14 8.43 -7.94 32.85
N LEU A 15 7.32 -7.68 32.16
CA LEU A 15 6.61 -8.69 31.38
C LEU A 15 7.49 -9.28 30.28
N ALA A 16 8.23 -8.45 29.55
CA ALA A 16 9.16 -8.91 28.53
C ALA A 16 10.26 -9.79 29.14
N LEU A 17 10.81 -9.42 30.30
CA LEU A 17 11.79 -10.25 31.01
C LEU A 17 11.20 -11.58 31.48
N VAL A 18 9.94 -11.63 31.93
CA VAL A 18 9.27 -12.89 32.33
C VAL A 18 9.00 -13.79 31.12
N ILE A 19 8.57 -13.24 30.00
CA ILE A 19 8.25 -14.01 28.79
C ILE A 19 9.51 -14.51 28.08
N PHE A 20 10.50 -13.62 27.90
CA PHE A 20 11.68 -13.90 27.09
C PHE A 20 12.92 -14.31 27.89
N GLY A 21 13.01 -13.91 29.16
CA GLY A 21 14.15 -14.19 30.04
C GLY A 21 15.49 -13.78 29.41
N ASP A 22 16.47 -14.68 29.51
CA ASP A 22 17.82 -14.49 28.98
C ASP A 22 17.88 -14.38 27.46
N LYS A 23 16.80 -14.72 26.74
CA LYS A 23 16.73 -14.58 25.28
C LYS A 23 16.36 -13.17 24.82
N LEU A 24 15.89 -12.30 25.72
CA LEU A 24 15.52 -10.93 25.38
C LEU A 24 16.62 -10.16 24.63
N PRO A 25 17.91 -10.14 25.06
CA PRO A 25 18.97 -9.46 24.30
C PRO A 25 19.18 -10.05 22.91
N GLN A 26 19.00 -11.36 22.75
CA GLN A 26 19.10 -12.03 21.45
C GLN A 26 17.95 -11.61 20.51
N VAL A 27 16.71 -11.60 21.01
CA VAL A 27 15.51 -11.20 20.26
C VAL A 27 15.56 -9.72 19.90
N ALA A 28 15.94 -8.85 20.83
CA ALA A 28 16.13 -7.43 20.58
C ALA A 28 17.19 -7.19 19.48
N GLY A 29 18.31 -7.92 19.53
CA GLY A 29 19.34 -7.86 18.50
C GLY A 29 18.85 -8.34 17.12
N GLN A 30 17.99 -9.36 17.07
CA GLN A 30 17.37 -9.82 15.82
C GLN A 30 16.39 -8.78 15.26
N ALA A 31 15.51 -8.23 16.10
CA ALA A 31 14.58 -7.17 15.71
C ALA A 31 15.31 -5.91 15.20
N GLY A 32 16.41 -5.51 15.86
CA GLY A 32 17.23 -4.38 15.42
C GLY A 32 17.88 -4.62 14.05
N ARG A 33 18.39 -5.82 13.80
CA ARG A 33 18.93 -6.19 12.48
C ARG A 33 17.84 -6.18 11.40
N MET A 34 16.66 -6.72 11.71
CA MET A 34 15.52 -6.72 10.79
C MET A 34 15.06 -5.29 10.47
N LEU A 35 14.98 -4.42 11.48
CA LEU A 35 14.61 -3.01 11.28
C LEU A 35 15.62 -2.27 10.41
N ARG A 36 16.91 -2.55 10.59
CA ARG A 36 17.97 -1.97 9.75
C ARG A 36 17.84 -2.42 8.30
N GLN A 37 17.66 -3.72 8.06
CA GLN A 37 17.45 -4.27 6.71
C GLN A 37 16.20 -3.70 6.06
N PHE A 38 15.10 -3.58 6.81
CA PHE A 38 13.88 -2.97 6.32
C PHE A 38 14.08 -1.50 5.93
N ARG A 39 14.84 -0.74 6.74
CA ARG A 39 15.18 0.66 6.43
C ARG A 39 16.06 0.77 5.18
N GLU A 40 17.05 -0.10 5.03
CA GLU A 40 17.91 -0.16 3.85
C GLU A 40 17.07 -0.50 2.60
N MET A 41 16.21 -1.52 2.67
CA MET A 41 15.30 -1.90 1.58
C MET A 41 14.33 -0.77 1.20
N ALA A 42 13.73 -0.10 2.19
CA ALA A 42 12.83 1.03 1.94
C ALA A 42 13.54 2.22 1.28
N ASN A 43 14.79 2.50 1.67
CA ASN A 43 15.59 3.55 1.04
C ASN A 43 16.00 3.19 -0.39
N SER A 44 16.38 1.94 -0.65
CA SER A 44 16.71 1.45 -2.01
C SER A 44 15.51 1.50 -2.93
N ALA A 45 14.35 0.99 -2.48
CA ALA A 45 13.12 1.10 -3.24
C ALA A 45 12.73 2.56 -3.49
N LYS A 46 12.95 3.47 -2.53
CA LYS A 46 12.75 4.90 -2.76
C LYS A 46 13.67 5.43 -3.87
N ALA A 47 14.94 5.04 -3.86
CA ALA A 47 15.90 5.46 -4.89
C ALA A 47 15.51 4.95 -6.28
N ASP A 48 15.16 3.66 -6.40
CA ASP A 48 14.75 3.05 -7.67
C ASP A 48 13.49 3.72 -8.26
N LEU A 49 12.54 4.10 -7.40
CA LEU A 49 11.31 4.80 -7.78
C LEU A 49 11.61 6.24 -8.24
N GLN A 50 12.57 6.92 -7.62
CA GLN A 50 13.00 8.26 -8.03
C GLN A 50 13.78 8.25 -9.36
N GLU A 51 14.56 7.21 -9.61
CA GLU A 51 15.33 7.07 -10.85
C GLU A 51 14.44 6.65 -12.03
N GLY A 52 13.45 5.78 -11.80
CA GLY A 52 12.60 5.23 -12.85
C GLY A 52 11.42 6.11 -13.28
N LEU A 53 10.90 6.95 -12.38
CA LEU A 53 9.68 7.73 -12.64
C LEU A 53 9.92 9.23 -12.84
N GLY A 54 11.17 9.69 -12.78
CA GLY A 54 11.52 11.09 -13.03
C GLY A 54 11.28 12.03 -11.84
N PRO A 55 11.66 13.32 -11.98
CA PRO A 55 11.67 14.31 -10.90
C PRO A 55 10.28 14.59 -10.28
N GLU A 56 9.20 14.16 -10.93
CA GLU A 56 7.82 14.26 -10.46
C GLU A 56 7.48 13.35 -9.25
N PHE A 57 8.29 12.33 -8.94
CA PHE A 57 8.17 11.51 -7.72
C PHE A 57 9.24 11.82 -6.67
N LYS A 58 10.10 12.81 -6.92
CA LYS A 58 11.20 13.20 -6.04
C LYS A 58 10.71 13.79 -4.72
N ASP A 59 9.49 14.32 -4.73
CA ASP A 59 8.81 14.94 -3.58
C ASP A 59 7.95 13.96 -2.76
N PHE A 60 8.02 12.65 -3.02
CA PHE A 60 7.45 11.65 -2.11
C PHE A 60 8.24 11.63 -0.78
N ASP A 61 7.73 12.38 0.18
CA ASP A 61 8.23 12.36 1.55
C ASP A 61 7.59 11.18 2.31
N ILE A 62 8.41 10.34 2.93
CA ILE A 62 7.95 9.13 3.64
C ILE A 62 7.01 9.52 4.80
N ALA A 63 7.11 10.75 5.29
CA ALA A 63 6.23 11.33 6.30
C ALA A 63 4.77 11.51 5.83
N ASP A 64 4.53 11.60 4.51
CA ASP A 64 3.19 11.83 3.94
C ASP A 64 2.41 10.54 3.64
N LEU A 65 3.06 9.38 3.80
CA LEU A 65 2.46 8.04 3.68
C LEU A 65 1.50 7.70 4.84
N ASN A 66 1.01 8.69 5.59
CA ASN A 66 -0.20 8.50 6.36
C ASN A 66 -1.35 8.33 5.35
N PRO A 67 -2.12 7.22 5.38
CA PRO A 67 -3.12 6.93 4.35
C PRO A 67 -4.16 8.04 4.22
N LYS A 68 -4.40 8.80 5.31
CA LYS A 68 -5.28 9.98 5.31
C LYS A 68 -4.70 11.19 4.56
N THR A 69 -3.39 11.42 4.60
CA THR A 69 -2.75 12.53 3.87
C THR A 69 -2.46 12.15 2.43
N PHE A 70 -2.08 10.90 2.15
CA PHE A 70 -1.92 10.39 0.78
C PHE A 70 -3.24 10.44 -0.03
N VAL A 71 -4.34 9.94 0.54
CA VAL A 71 -5.67 10.02 -0.09
C VAL A 71 -6.14 11.47 -0.19
N ARG A 72 -5.82 12.33 0.80
CA ARG A 72 -6.14 13.76 0.70
C ARG A 72 -5.34 14.44 -0.41
N LYS A 73 -4.07 14.12 -0.61
CA LYS A 73 -3.30 14.75 -1.69
C LYS A 73 -3.80 14.31 -3.05
N HIS A 74 -4.00 13.01 -3.27
CA HIS A 74 -4.53 12.54 -4.55
C HIS A 74 -5.99 12.93 -4.82
N LEU A 75 -6.89 12.92 -3.82
CA LEU A 75 -8.26 13.38 -4.05
C LEU A 75 -8.38 14.90 -4.18
N PHE A 76 -7.55 15.69 -3.51
CA PHE A 76 -7.65 17.16 -3.58
C PHE A 76 -6.81 17.76 -4.72
N GLU A 77 -5.84 17.03 -5.27
CA GLU A 77 -5.16 17.41 -6.53
C GLU A 77 -5.96 16.98 -7.77
N ASP A 78 -6.70 15.87 -7.72
CA ASP A 78 -7.58 15.44 -8.83
C ASP A 78 -8.98 16.09 -8.79
N ASP A 79 -9.48 16.53 -7.63
CA ASP A 79 -10.78 17.21 -7.49
C ASP A 79 -10.64 18.71 -7.15
N ASP A 80 -10.08 19.52 -8.05
CA ASP A 80 -10.50 20.95 -8.16
C ASP A 80 -11.34 21.23 -9.41
N PRO A 81 -12.62 20.79 -9.44
CA PRO A 81 -13.61 21.31 -10.37
C PRO A 81 -14.29 22.60 -9.84
N LEU A 82 -13.82 23.22 -8.76
CA LEU A 82 -14.55 24.30 -8.09
C LEU A 82 -14.28 25.71 -8.65
N ASN A 83 -13.50 25.83 -9.72
CA ASN A 83 -13.27 27.10 -10.41
C ASN A 83 -13.65 27.05 -11.90
N GLY A 84 -14.91 26.72 -12.21
CA GLY A 84 -15.35 26.60 -13.60
C GLY A 84 -16.86 26.56 -13.76
N LYS A 85 -17.48 27.73 -13.74
CA LYS A 85 -18.88 27.96 -14.13
C LYS A 85 -19.20 27.38 -15.52
N GLY A 86 -20.16 26.47 -15.59
CA GLY A 86 -20.89 26.13 -16.83
C GLY A 86 -20.80 24.65 -17.21
N GLY A 87 -21.97 24.04 -17.44
CA GLY A 87 -22.17 22.60 -17.52
C GLY A 87 -21.33 21.86 -18.55
N LEU A 88 -20.78 20.72 -18.14
CA LEU A 88 -20.24 19.66 -19.00
C LEU A 88 -20.51 18.28 -18.38
N PHE A 89 -21.74 18.05 -17.92
CA PHE A 89 -22.25 16.68 -17.74
C PHE A 89 -22.91 16.22 -19.04
N ASP A 90 -22.15 16.17 -20.13
CA ASP A 90 -22.56 15.57 -21.40
C ASP A 90 -21.31 15.11 -22.14
N ASP A 91 -20.54 14.20 -21.54
CA ASP A 91 -19.60 13.36 -22.30
C ASP A 91 -19.33 12.10 -21.45
N GLU A 92 -20.21 11.13 -21.62
CA GLU A 92 -19.98 9.75 -21.22
C GLU A 92 -18.86 9.19 -22.12
N PRO A 93 -17.66 8.86 -21.61
CA PRO A 93 -16.71 8.10 -22.41
C PRO A 93 -17.25 6.69 -22.59
N SER A 94 -17.95 6.49 -23.71
CA SER A 94 -18.29 5.20 -24.31
C SER A 94 -17.00 4.46 -24.68
N PHE A 95 -16.27 3.92 -23.69
CA PHE A 95 -15.11 3.08 -23.95
C PHE A 95 -14.89 2.02 -22.86
N ALA A 96 -15.92 1.23 -22.53
CA ALA A 96 -15.69 -0.03 -21.80
C ALA A 96 -16.84 -1.07 -21.83
N THR A 97 -17.92 -0.90 -22.60
CA THR A 97 -19.05 -1.87 -22.56
C THR A 97 -19.43 -2.42 -23.93
N THR A 98 -18.47 -2.85 -24.75
CA THR A 98 -18.76 -3.67 -25.94
C THR A 98 -17.61 -4.60 -26.31
N THR A 99 -17.21 -5.52 -25.43
CA THR A 99 -16.79 -6.90 -25.78
C THR A 99 -16.37 -7.65 -24.51
N SER A 100 -16.87 -8.88 -24.38
CA SER A 100 -16.60 -9.83 -23.30
C SER A 100 -17.49 -9.72 -22.04
N ARG A 101 -18.77 -9.43 -22.24
CA ARG A 101 -19.80 -10.32 -21.68
C ARG A 101 -19.65 -11.69 -22.34
N ALA A 102 -18.66 -12.48 -21.94
CA ALA A 102 -18.51 -13.86 -22.39
C ALA A 102 -17.58 -14.68 -21.48
N LYS A 103 -17.57 -14.38 -20.18
CA LYS A 103 -17.27 -15.41 -19.17
C LYS A 103 -18.62 -15.93 -18.66
N SER A 104 -19.44 -16.44 -19.58
CA SER A 104 -20.53 -17.33 -19.21
C SER A 104 -19.85 -18.51 -18.54
N GLN A 105 -19.97 -18.58 -17.22
CA GLN A 105 -19.56 -19.76 -16.46
C GLN A 105 -20.23 -20.95 -17.14
N LEU A 106 -19.41 -21.90 -17.61
CA LEU A 106 -19.91 -23.09 -18.31
C LEU A 106 -20.94 -23.77 -17.42
N ALA A 107 -22.10 -24.13 -17.98
CA ALA A 107 -23.10 -24.85 -17.22
C ALA A 107 -22.55 -26.23 -16.82
N ASN A 108 -23.03 -26.78 -15.69
CA ASN A 108 -22.56 -28.08 -15.21
C ASN A 108 -22.77 -29.17 -16.28
N GLY A 109 -21.66 -29.73 -16.78
CA GLY A 109 -21.63 -30.75 -17.82
C GLY A 109 -21.25 -30.27 -19.23
N GLU A 110 -21.03 -28.96 -19.43
CA GLU A 110 -20.60 -28.42 -20.73
C GLU A 110 -19.07 -28.50 -20.88
N ARG A 111 -18.59 -28.98 -22.03
CA ARG A 111 -17.16 -29.14 -22.28
C ARG A 111 -16.54 -27.78 -22.65
N PRO A 112 -15.43 -27.39 -22.01
CA PRO A 112 -14.78 -26.13 -22.34
C PRO A 112 -14.25 -26.14 -23.78
N PRO A 113 -14.19 -24.97 -24.45
CA PRO A 113 -13.64 -24.87 -25.79
C PRO A 113 -12.16 -25.26 -25.79
N PHE A 114 -11.74 -25.99 -26.84
CA PHE A 114 -10.36 -26.45 -26.99
C PHE A 114 -9.49 -25.36 -27.62
N ASP A 115 -8.26 -25.19 -27.12
CA ASP A 115 -7.27 -24.27 -27.67
C ASP A 115 -6.33 -25.00 -28.65
N PRO A 116 -6.38 -24.70 -29.96
CA PRO A 116 -5.54 -25.36 -30.95
C PRO A 116 -4.07 -24.90 -30.93
N GLU A 117 -3.71 -23.84 -30.20
CA GLU A 117 -2.34 -23.28 -30.18
C GLU A 117 -1.44 -23.92 -29.10
N ALA A 118 -1.95 -24.87 -28.30
CA ALA A 118 -1.14 -25.59 -27.32
C ALA A 118 -0.38 -26.77 -27.97
N THR A 119 0.84 -26.54 -28.44
CA THR A 119 1.83 -27.57 -28.84
C THR A 119 3.16 -27.36 -28.13
#